data_AF-A0AAV7YM64-F1
#
_entry.id   AF-A0AAV7YM64-F1
#
_cell.length_a   1.000
_cell.length_b   1.000
_cell.length_c   1.000
_cell.angle_alpha   90.00
_cell.angle_beta   90.00
_cell.angle_gamma   90.00
#
_symmetry.space_group_name_H-M   'P 1'
#
loop_
_entity.id
_entity.type
_entity.pdbx_description
1 polymer ?
#
loop_
_entity_poly.entity_id
_entity_poly.type
_entity_poly.pdbx_seq_one_letter_code
_entity_poly.pdbx_strand_id
1 'polypeptide(L)'
;MTQKNQKKKEKEKEKEQEQEIEIEIEQERENDLECFHLILNGKKKLRYSVLFNDLRTQIKKKVTNKRKKKLEKRKIVTMNNSRPGGAFFLFLRDYKRQYKKKNKAKKKIQQKEISKKASIEWRKLKKSERNKYNKIIKEQIQEWLNSTKNLENEYQRKRKNVQSESADEEGNNTKKFRPPTRKNDQFPRLFEY
;
A
#
# COMPACT_ATOMS: atom_id res chain seq x y z
N MET A 1 27.98 -3.91 -28.95
CA MET A 1 27.08 -4.77 -28.14
C MET A 1 25.67 -4.22 -28.23
N THR A 2 24.69 -5.04 -28.61
CA THR A 2 23.30 -4.59 -28.86
C THR A 2 22.49 -4.53 -27.56
N GLN A 3 21.54 -3.59 -27.46
CA GLN A 3 20.65 -3.42 -26.28
C GLN A 3 19.92 -4.71 -25.86
N LYS A 4 19.73 -5.66 -26.78
CA LYS A 4 19.19 -6.99 -26.48
C LYS A 4 20.09 -7.82 -25.56
N ASN A 5 21.41 -7.71 -25.70
CA ASN A 5 22.36 -8.46 -24.87
C ASN A 5 22.45 -7.89 -23.44
N GLN A 6 22.22 -6.58 -23.27
CA GLN A 6 22.18 -5.96 -21.93
C GLN A 6 20.94 -6.41 -21.14
N LYS A 7 19.75 -6.39 -21.76
CA LYS A 7 18.51 -6.87 -21.11
C LYS A 7 18.56 -8.35 -20.75
N LYS A 8 19.26 -9.17 -21.54
CA LYS A 8 19.43 -10.60 -21.22
C LYS A 8 20.29 -10.79 -19.98
N LYS A 9 21.40 -10.05 -19.87
CA LYS A 9 22.28 -10.06 -18.69
C LYS A 9 21.60 -9.55 -17.42
N GLU A 10 20.74 -8.53 -17.52
CA GLU A 10 19.97 -8.03 -16.37
C GLU A 10 18.98 -9.07 -15.85
N LYS A 11 18.27 -9.77 -16.75
CA LYS A 11 17.35 -10.85 -16.36
C LYS A 11 18.04 -12.06 -15.76
N GLU A 12 19.26 -12.38 -16.20
CA GLU A 12 20.05 -13.46 -15.60
C GLU A 12 20.49 -13.09 -14.18
N LYS A 13 20.93 -11.84 -13.95
CA LYS A 13 21.27 -11.34 -12.61
C LYS A 13 20.07 -11.30 -11.65
N GLU A 14 18.89 -10.92 -12.14
CA GLU A 14 17.68 -10.90 -11.32
C GLU A 14 17.29 -12.31 -10.87
N LYS A 15 17.44 -13.31 -11.74
CA LYS A 15 17.20 -14.72 -11.39
C LYS A 15 18.23 -15.28 -10.41
N GLU A 16 19.50 -14.93 -10.54
CA GLU A 16 20.54 -15.33 -9.59
C GLU A 16 20.25 -14.75 -8.20
N GLN A 17 19.82 -13.48 -8.11
CA GLN A 17 19.43 -12.86 -6.84
C GLN A 17 18.20 -13.51 -6.22
N GLU A 18 17.20 -13.88 -7.02
CA GLU A 18 16.01 -14.61 -6.52
C GLU A 18 16.41 -15.99 -5.96
N GLN A 19 17.33 -16.70 -6.61
CA GLN A 19 17.83 -17.99 -6.14
C GLN A 19 18.65 -17.88 -4.85
N GLU A 20 19.52 -16.87 -4.72
CA GLU A 20 20.26 -16.62 -3.48
C GLU A 20 19.33 -16.34 -2.30
N ILE A 21 18.26 -15.57 -2.51
CA ILE A 21 17.26 -15.29 -1.48
C ILE A 21 16.49 -16.56 -1.08
N GLU A 22 16.14 -17.43 -2.03
CA GLU A 22 15.46 -18.68 -1.71
C GLU A 22 16.35 -19.62 -0.87
N ILE A 23 17.64 -19.71 -1.19
CA ILE A 23 18.62 -20.50 -0.43
C ILE A 23 18.78 -19.94 1.00
N GLU A 24 18.86 -18.62 1.15
CA GLU A 24 18.97 -17.98 2.47
C GLU A 24 17.72 -18.26 3.34
N ILE A 25 16.53 -18.21 2.73
CA ILE A 25 15.27 -18.53 3.42
C ILE A 25 15.22 -20.01 3.85
N GLU A 26 15.71 -20.94 3.02
CA GLU A 26 15.77 -22.36 3.39
C GLU A 26 16.76 -22.61 4.52
N GLN A 27 17.95 -21.99 4.49
CA GLN A 27 18.92 -22.06 5.58
C GLN A 27 18.35 -21.51 6.89
N GLU A 28 17.62 -20.40 6.87
CA GLU A 28 16.93 -19.87 8.06
C GLU A 28 15.88 -20.86 8.60
N ARG A 29 15.14 -21.55 7.72
CA ARG A 29 14.15 -22.56 8.15
C ARG A 29 14.79 -23.78 8.79
N GLU A 30 15.92 -24.25 8.25
CA GLU A 30 16.66 -25.38 8.84
C GLU A 30 17.20 -25.01 10.24
N ASN A 31 17.74 -23.81 10.40
CA ASN A 31 18.20 -23.29 11.69
C ASN A 31 17.06 -23.17 12.72
N ASP A 32 15.86 -22.76 12.29
CA ASP A 32 14.66 -22.70 13.14
C ASP A 32 14.17 -24.10 13.56
N LEU A 33 14.30 -25.10 12.67
CA LEU A 33 13.92 -26.49 12.95
C LEU A 33 14.90 -27.18 13.91
N GLU A 34 16.21 -26.92 13.78
CA GLU A 34 17.21 -27.38 14.75
C GLU A 34 16.95 -26.80 16.15
N CYS A 35 16.57 -25.52 16.24
CA CYS A 35 16.14 -24.90 17.49
C CYS A 35 14.91 -25.60 18.09
N PHE A 36 13.97 -26.08 17.26
CA PHE A 36 12.80 -26.84 17.71
C PHE A 36 13.15 -28.24 18.23
N HIS A 37 14.10 -28.93 17.60
CA HIS A 37 14.54 -30.25 18.04
C HIS A 37 15.28 -30.23 19.39
N LEU A 38 16.07 -29.18 19.65
CA LEU A 38 16.71 -28.96 20.96
C LEU A 38 15.69 -28.71 22.10
N ILE A 39 14.50 -28.20 21.78
CA ILE A 39 13.41 -27.96 22.75
C ILE A 39 12.70 -29.26 23.15
N LEU A 40 12.57 -30.23 22.23
CA LEU A 40 11.84 -31.47 22.48
C LEU A 40 12.66 -32.49 23.31
N ASN A 41 14.00 -32.44 23.22
CA ASN A 41 14.88 -33.44 23.83
C ASN A 41 15.45 -33.07 25.21
N GLY A 42 15.18 -31.87 25.76
CA GLY A 42 15.82 -31.40 26.99
C GLY A 42 14.91 -30.62 27.93
N LYS A 43 14.79 -31.08 29.18
CA LYS A 43 13.99 -30.55 30.29
C LYS A 43 14.32 -29.09 30.69
N LYS A 44 14.07 -28.09 29.83
CA LYS A 44 14.15 -26.65 30.17
C LYS A 44 12.92 -25.90 29.68
N LYS A 45 11.79 -26.17 30.31
CA LYS A 45 10.45 -25.71 29.90
C LYS A 45 10.11 -24.24 30.21
N LEU A 46 11.02 -23.42 30.73
CA LEU A 46 10.59 -22.18 31.44
C LEU A 46 11.32 -20.87 31.12
N ARG A 47 12.23 -20.77 30.14
CA ARG A 47 12.86 -19.46 29.81
C ARG A 47 12.62 -18.92 28.40
N TYR A 48 12.11 -19.72 27.46
CA TYR A 48 11.91 -19.29 26.07
C TYR A 48 10.52 -18.70 25.77
N SER A 49 9.49 -18.95 26.60
CA SER A 49 8.14 -18.41 26.36
C SER A 49 8.08 -16.89 26.45
N VAL A 50 8.91 -16.27 27.30
CA VAL A 50 8.97 -14.81 27.46
C VAL A 50 9.62 -14.15 26.23
N LEU A 51 10.75 -14.70 25.75
CA LEU A 51 11.45 -14.18 24.57
C LEU A 51 10.65 -14.35 23.27
N PHE A 52 9.93 -15.47 23.12
CA PHE A 52 9.11 -15.72 21.93
C PHE A 52 7.88 -14.80 21.87
N ASN A 53 7.30 -14.47 23.03
CA ASN A 53 6.19 -13.51 23.11
C ASN A 53 6.63 -12.08 22.79
N ASP A 54 7.85 -11.69 23.19
CA ASP A 54 8.44 -10.39 22.83
C ASP A 54 8.76 -10.29 21.34
N LEU A 55 9.36 -11.32 20.74
CA LEU A 55 9.63 -11.30 19.29
C LEU A 55 8.32 -11.25 18.49
N ARG A 56 7.29 -12.02 18.91
CA ARG A 56 5.97 -12.02 18.27
C ARG A 56 5.25 -10.68 18.40
N THR A 57 5.39 -9.97 19.54
CA THR A 57 4.83 -8.62 19.70
C THR A 57 5.61 -7.59 18.89
N GLN A 58 6.93 -7.69 18.79
CA GLN A 58 7.75 -6.82 17.93
C GLN A 58 7.42 -7.01 16.44
N ILE A 59 7.26 -8.25 15.97
CA ILE A 59 6.84 -8.56 14.60
C ILE A 59 5.42 -8.00 14.34
N LYS A 60 4.47 -8.20 15.26
CA LYS A 60 3.11 -7.64 15.13
C LYS A 60 3.12 -6.10 15.08
N LYS A 61 3.94 -5.43 15.91
CA LYS A 61 4.11 -3.97 15.88
C LYS A 61 4.71 -3.49 14.54
N LYS A 62 5.73 -4.17 14.00
CA LYS A 62 6.32 -3.84 12.69
C LYS A 62 5.32 -4.02 11.53
N VAL A 63 4.58 -5.13 11.50
CA VAL A 63 3.58 -5.42 10.46
C VAL A 63 2.40 -4.44 10.50
N THR A 64 1.91 -4.11 11.69
CA THR A 64 0.80 -3.14 11.86
C THR A 64 1.22 -1.72 11.47
N ASN A 65 2.43 -1.28 11.81
CA ASN A 65 2.97 0.00 11.35
C ASN A 65 3.15 0.06 9.82
N LYS A 66 3.63 -1.02 9.19
CA LYS A 66 3.73 -1.10 7.72
C LYS A 66 2.36 -1.00 7.04
N ARG A 67 1.33 -1.67 7.59
CA ARG A 67 -0.05 -1.58 7.10
C ARG A 67 -0.67 -0.19 7.30
N LYS A 68 -0.49 0.44 8.48
CA LYS A 68 -0.95 1.80 8.76
C LYS A 68 -0.32 2.81 7.79
N LYS A 69 1.00 2.75 7.58
CA LYS A 69 1.72 3.62 6.63
C LYS A 69 1.24 3.41 5.18
N LYS A 70 0.91 2.17 4.78
CA LYS A 70 0.31 1.88 3.45
C LYS A 70 -1.12 2.41 3.31
N LEU A 71 -1.91 2.33 4.38
CA LEU A 71 -3.28 2.87 4.44
C LEU A 71 -3.30 4.39 4.41
N GLU A 72 -2.40 5.06 5.14
CA GLU A 72 -2.24 6.52 5.09
C GLU A 72 -1.85 6.99 3.69
N LYS A 73 -0.87 6.33 3.05
CA LYS A 73 -0.52 6.62 1.66
C LYS A 73 -1.72 6.48 0.72
N ARG A 74 -2.54 5.45 0.88
CA ARG A 74 -3.77 5.27 0.08
C ARG A 74 -4.82 6.34 0.38
N LYS A 75 -5.01 6.71 1.65
CA LYS A 75 -5.96 7.76 2.06
C LYS A 75 -5.63 9.10 1.42
N ILE A 76 -4.36 9.52 1.43
CA ILE A 76 -3.96 10.81 0.86
C ILE A 76 -4.21 10.83 -0.67
N VAL A 77 -4.02 9.70 -1.38
CA VAL A 77 -4.34 9.58 -2.81
C VAL A 77 -5.85 9.58 -3.07
N THR A 78 -6.66 9.00 -2.18
CA THR A 78 -8.11 8.83 -2.42
C THR A 78 -8.96 10.05 -2.07
N MET A 79 -8.49 10.98 -1.23
CA MET A 79 -9.41 11.92 -0.59
C MET A 79 -9.98 13.01 -1.52
N ASN A 80 -9.28 13.51 -2.54
CA ASN A 80 -9.70 14.78 -3.15
C ASN A 80 -9.70 14.89 -4.68
N ASN A 81 -9.43 13.82 -5.44
CA ASN A 81 -9.39 13.95 -6.91
C ASN A 81 -9.99 12.75 -7.63
N SER A 82 -11.26 12.44 -7.35
CA SER A 82 -12.01 11.45 -8.13
C SER A 82 -12.26 11.98 -9.55
N ARG A 83 -12.10 11.10 -10.55
CA ARG A 83 -12.33 11.45 -11.95
C ARG A 83 -13.79 11.92 -12.14
N PRO A 84 -14.03 13.04 -12.85
CA PRO A 84 -15.38 13.49 -13.15
C PRO A 84 -16.15 12.41 -13.93
N GLY A 85 -17.44 12.25 -13.59
CA GLY A 85 -18.33 11.34 -14.31
C GLY A 85 -18.55 11.78 -15.77
N GLY A 86 -18.96 10.87 -16.65
CA GLY A 86 -19.27 11.22 -18.05
C GLY A 86 -20.47 12.16 -18.23
N ALA A 87 -20.70 12.63 -19.46
CA ALA A 87 -21.73 13.63 -19.77
C ALA A 87 -23.14 13.23 -19.34
N PHE A 88 -23.45 11.93 -19.42
CA PHE A 88 -24.72 11.38 -18.93
C PHE A 88 -24.93 11.63 -17.43
N PHE A 89 -23.89 11.61 -16.60
CA PHE A 89 -24.02 11.82 -15.15
C PHE A 89 -24.37 13.26 -14.80
N LEU A 90 -23.83 14.24 -15.54
CA LEU A 90 -24.25 15.64 -15.40
C LEU A 90 -25.72 15.80 -15.77
N PHE A 91 -26.13 15.26 -16.92
CA PHE A 91 -27.52 15.26 -17.34
C PHE A 91 -28.41 14.57 -16.30
N LEU A 92 -28.00 13.41 -15.77
CA LEU A 92 -28.75 12.67 -14.77
C LEU A 92 -28.94 13.48 -13.49
N ARG A 93 -27.94 14.28 -13.08
CA ARG A 93 -28.04 15.18 -11.92
C ARG A 93 -29.12 16.24 -12.14
N ASP A 94 -29.12 16.88 -13.30
CA ASP A 94 -30.09 17.93 -13.65
C ASP A 94 -31.48 17.34 -13.84
N TYR A 95 -31.59 16.19 -14.51
CA TYR A 95 -32.82 15.44 -14.69
C TYR A 95 -33.41 15.02 -13.34
N LYS A 96 -32.59 14.47 -12.42
CA LYS A 96 -33.05 14.11 -11.06
C LYS A 96 -33.63 15.32 -10.35
N ARG A 97 -33.01 16.49 -10.45
CA ARG A 97 -33.49 17.74 -9.82
C ARG A 97 -34.84 18.16 -10.42
N GLN A 98 -34.98 18.13 -11.74
CA GLN A 98 -36.24 18.47 -12.41
C GLN A 98 -37.35 17.44 -12.11
N TYR A 99 -37.03 16.16 -12.15
CA TYR A 99 -37.97 15.08 -11.90
C TYR A 99 -38.50 15.08 -10.46
N LYS A 100 -37.62 15.33 -9.48
CA LYS A 100 -38.02 15.52 -8.07
C LYS A 100 -38.90 16.76 -7.89
N LYS A 101 -38.59 17.87 -8.59
CA LYS A 101 -39.41 19.09 -8.55
C LYS A 101 -40.82 18.88 -9.11
N LYS A 102 -40.96 18.09 -10.19
CA LYS A 102 -42.25 17.77 -10.81
C LYS A 102 -43.09 16.77 -10.00
N ASN A 103 -42.44 15.85 -9.27
CA ASN A 103 -43.12 14.77 -8.54
C ASN A 103 -43.05 14.93 -7.01
N LYS A 104 -43.03 16.18 -6.50
CA LYS A 104 -42.90 16.46 -5.05
C LYS A 104 -43.99 15.80 -4.19
N ALA A 105 -45.15 15.49 -4.77
CA ALA A 105 -46.30 14.93 -4.05
C ALA A 105 -46.29 13.39 -3.90
N LYS A 106 -45.42 12.65 -4.59
CA LYS A 106 -45.39 11.18 -4.53
C LYS A 106 -44.38 10.68 -3.49
N LYS A 107 -44.81 9.75 -2.62
CA LYS A 107 -43.96 9.03 -1.66
C LYS A 107 -42.69 8.49 -2.35
N LYS A 108 -41.57 8.49 -1.60
CA LYS A 108 -40.21 8.02 -1.96
C LYS A 108 -40.10 7.37 -3.35
N ILE A 109 -39.86 8.21 -4.37
CA ILE A 109 -39.61 7.74 -5.73
C ILE A 109 -38.32 6.90 -5.72
N GLN A 110 -38.40 5.67 -6.22
CA GLN A 110 -37.24 4.79 -6.29
C GLN A 110 -36.18 5.36 -7.24
N GLN A 111 -34.93 5.45 -6.78
CA GLN A 111 -33.84 5.99 -7.59
C GLN A 111 -33.63 5.21 -8.90
N LYS A 112 -33.91 3.89 -8.88
CA LYS A 112 -33.82 3.01 -10.05
C LYS A 112 -34.74 3.47 -11.18
N GLU A 113 -35.96 3.89 -10.88
CA GLU A 113 -36.92 4.37 -11.88
C GLU A 113 -36.48 5.68 -12.52
N ILE A 114 -35.94 6.61 -11.72
CA ILE A 114 -35.45 7.89 -12.23
C ILE A 114 -34.30 7.67 -13.21
N SER A 115 -33.37 6.77 -12.87
CA SER A 115 -32.24 6.43 -13.75
C SER A 115 -32.70 5.76 -15.05
N LYS A 116 -33.70 4.87 -15.00
CA LYS A 116 -34.30 4.26 -16.22
C LYS A 116 -34.92 5.33 -17.13
N LYS A 117 -35.74 6.21 -16.58
CA LYS A 117 -36.37 7.31 -17.35
C LYS A 117 -35.33 8.28 -17.91
N ALA A 118 -34.32 8.64 -17.13
CA ALA A 118 -33.23 9.48 -17.59
C ALA A 118 -32.46 8.87 -18.76
N SER A 119 -32.19 7.55 -18.74
CA SER A 119 -31.50 6.87 -19.86
C SER A 119 -32.32 6.90 -21.15
N ILE A 120 -33.65 6.80 -21.04
CA ILE A 120 -34.56 6.93 -22.20
C ILE A 120 -34.52 8.37 -22.73
N GLU A 121 -34.68 9.36 -21.85
CA GLU A 121 -34.66 10.78 -22.23
C GLU A 121 -33.33 11.19 -22.84
N TRP A 122 -32.20 10.73 -22.29
CA TRP A 122 -30.87 10.98 -22.84
C TRP A 122 -30.70 10.51 -24.29
N ARG A 123 -31.30 9.37 -24.64
CA ARG A 123 -31.29 8.85 -26.02
C ARG A 123 -32.14 9.69 -26.96
N LYS A 124 -33.22 10.30 -26.45
CA LYS A 124 -34.10 11.20 -27.21
C LYS A 124 -33.52 12.61 -27.38
N LEU A 125 -32.57 13.03 -26.53
CA LEU A 125 -31.95 14.35 -26.62
C LEU A 125 -31.25 14.56 -27.97
N LYS A 126 -31.44 15.77 -28.53
CA LYS A 126 -30.77 16.18 -29.77
C LYS A 126 -29.25 16.19 -29.57
N LYS A 127 -28.51 15.94 -30.66
CA LYS A 127 -27.03 15.93 -30.63
C LYS A 127 -26.47 17.29 -30.16
N SER A 128 -27.11 18.40 -30.51
CA SER A 128 -26.75 19.76 -30.08
C SER A 128 -26.81 19.93 -28.56
N GLU A 129 -27.83 19.37 -27.91
CA GLU A 129 -28.00 19.45 -26.46
C GLU A 129 -27.04 18.50 -25.73
N ARG A 130 -26.84 17.28 -26.25
CA ARG A 130 -25.82 16.35 -25.73
C ARG A 130 -24.42 16.97 -25.79
N ASN A 131 -24.13 17.73 -26.85
CA ASN A 131 -22.86 18.41 -27.00
C ASN A 131 -22.61 19.47 -25.92
N LYS A 132 -23.65 20.12 -25.36
CA LYS A 132 -23.49 21.06 -24.24
C LYS A 132 -22.90 20.34 -23.02
N TYR A 133 -23.44 19.18 -22.65
CA TYR A 133 -22.92 18.38 -21.54
C TYR A 133 -21.52 17.82 -21.84
N ASN A 134 -21.23 17.45 -23.09
CA ASN A 134 -19.90 16.99 -23.49
C ASN A 134 -18.85 18.10 -23.35
N LYS A 135 -19.17 19.36 -23.67
CA LYS A 135 -18.25 20.49 -23.48
C LYS A 135 -17.90 20.69 -22.01
N ILE A 136 -18.91 20.72 -21.14
CA ILE A 136 -18.72 20.88 -19.69
C ILE A 136 -17.85 19.73 -19.12
N ILE A 137 -18.08 18.49 -19.55
CA ILE A 137 -17.24 17.36 -19.12
C ILE A 137 -15.81 17.45 -19.61
N LYS A 138 -15.58 17.92 -20.84
CA LYS A 138 -14.21 18.11 -21.34
C LYS A 138 -13.45 19.10 -20.46
N GLU A 139 -14.08 20.22 -20.11
CA GLU A 139 -13.52 21.22 -19.20
C GLU A 139 -13.23 20.62 -17.81
N GLN A 140 -14.18 19.90 -17.22
CA GLN A 140 -14.00 19.25 -15.92
C GLN A 140 -12.90 18.18 -15.93
N ILE A 141 -12.78 17.40 -17.02
CA ILE A 141 -11.69 16.42 -17.18
C ILE A 141 -10.35 17.13 -17.27
N GLN A 142 -10.27 18.24 -18.02
CA GLN A 142 -9.04 19.01 -18.16
C GLN A 142 -8.61 19.63 -16.82
N GLU A 143 -9.53 20.20 -16.07
CA GLU A 143 -9.29 20.69 -14.72
C GLU A 143 -8.81 19.58 -13.78
N TRP A 144 -9.47 18.42 -13.81
CA TRP A 144 -9.06 17.24 -13.05
C TRP A 144 -7.64 16.75 -13.42
N LEU A 145 -7.30 16.75 -14.71
CA LEU A 145 -5.95 16.41 -15.18
C LEU A 145 -4.89 17.40 -14.69
N ASN A 146 -5.21 18.69 -14.65
CA ASN A 146 -4.30 19.71 -14.13
C ASN A 146 -4.11 19.54 -12.61
N SER A 147 -5.20 19.32 -11.88
CA SER A 147 -5.16 19.08 -10.42
C SER A 147 -4.40 17.80 -10.06
N THR A 148 -4.53 16.72 -10.85
CA THR A 148 -3.77 15.48 -10.62
C THR A 148 -2.28 15.64 -10.89
N LYS A 149 -1.89 16.38 -11.92
CA LYS A 149 -0.48 16.74 -12.17
C LYS A 149 0.13 17.56 -11.03
N ASN A 150 -0.63 18.53 -10.49
CA ASN A 150 -0.16 19.36 -9.38
C ASN A 150 0.05 18.54 -8.11
N LEU A 151 -0.87 17.63 -7.78
CA LEU A 151 -0.73 16.72 -6.65
C LEU A 151 0.50 15.82 -6.82
N GLU A 152 0.70 15.23 -7.99
CA GLU A 152 1.89 14.39 -8.26
C GLU A 152 3.18 15.18 -8.04
N ASN A 153 3.27 16.41 -8.56
CA ASN A 153 4.43 17.27 -8.34
C ASN A 153 4.66 17.59 -6.86
N GLU A 154 3.60 17.84 -6.09
CA GLU A 154 3.69 18.07 -4.64
C GLU A 154 4.20 16.82 -3.91
N TYR A 155 3.70 15.64 -4.27
CA TYR A 155 4.17 14.37 -3.73
C TYR A 155 5.66 14.13 -4.02
N GLN A 156 6.11 14.43 -5.23
CA GLN A 156 7.52 14.30 -5.61
C GLN A 156 8.41 15.27 -4.82
N ARG A 157 7.96 16.51 -4.58
CA ARG A 157 8.67 17.48 -3.71
C ARG A 157 8.79 16.98 -2.28
N LYS A 158 7.69 16.51 -1.68
CA LYS A 158 7.71 15.95 -0.31
C LYS A 158 8.64 14.74 -0.21
N ARG A 159 8.66 13.87 -1.24
CA ARG A 159 9.55 12.72 -1.28
C ARG A 159 11.03 13.11 -1.31
N LYS A 160 11.38 14.13 -2.10
CA LYS A 160 12.76 14.64 -2.19
C LYS A 160 13.21 15.28 -0.87
N ASN A 161 12.37 16.09 -0.22
CA ASN A 161 12.72 16.74 1.06
C ASN A 161 12.97 15.73 2.19
N VAL A 162 12.16 14.67 2.28
CA VAL A 162 12.38 13.60 3.28
C VAL A 162 13.72 12.88 3.06
N GLN A 163 14.18 12.79 1.81
CA GLN A 163 15.41 12.09 1.47
C GLN A 163 16.66 12.95 1.72
N SER A 164 16.54 14.28 1.64
CA SER A 164 17.60 15.20 2.06
C SER A 164 17.73 15.30 3.58
N GLU A 165 16.62 15.29 4.33
CA GLU A 165 16.67 15.34 5.81
C GLU A 165 17.26 14.07 6.43
N SER A 166 17.12 12.90 5.78
CA SER A 166 17.73 11.66 6.28
C SER A 166 19.23 11.53 6.02
N ALA A 167 19.81 12.37 5.14
CA ALA A 167 21.23 12.30 4.82
C ALA A 167 22.11 13.05 5.85
N ASP A 168 21.53 13.97 6.62
CA ASP A 168 22.27 14.80 7.58
C ASP A 168 22.28 14.21 9.02
N GLU A 169 21.57 13.10 9.28
CA GLU A 169 21.55 12.42 10.59
C GLU A 169 22.46 11.17 10.68
N GLU A 170 23.12 10.73 9.60
CA GLU A 170 24.06 9.59 9.64
C GLU A 170 25.45 9.93 10.23
N GLY A 171 25.62 11.12 10.81
CA GLY A 171 26.92 11.57 11.35
C GLY A 171 27.24 11.23 12.81
N ASN A 172 26.28 10.83 13.67
CA ASN A 172 26.53 10.96 15.12
C ASN A 172 26.00 9.89 16.09
N ASN A 173 25.73 8.65 15.67
CA ASN A 173 25.41 7.61 16.67
C ASN A 173 25.74 6.16 16.28
N THR A 174 26.92 5.89 15.74
CA THR A 174 27.47 4.51 15.81
C THR A 174 28.06 4.26 17.20
N LYS A 175 27.21 4.22 18.23
CA LYS A 175 27.58 3.56 19.49
C LYS A 175 27.64 2.07 19.17
N LYS A 176 28.83 1.63 18.72
CA LYS A 176 29.14 0.24 18.36
C LYS A 176 28.51 -0.67 19.40
N PHE A 177 27.50 -1.44 19.01
CA PHE A 177 26.94 -2.49 19.83
C PHE A 177 28.06 -3.51 20.03
N ARG A 178 28.82 -3.37 21.12
CA ARG A 178 29.75 -4.41 21.54
C ARG A 178 28.87 -5.54 22.06
N PRO A 179 28.83 -6.71 21.41
CA PRO A 179 28.15 -7.85 21.99
C PRO A 179 28.72 -8.05 23.40
N PRO A 180 27.87 -8.33 24.40
CA PRO A 180 28.34 -8.56 25.76
C PRO A 180 29.36 -9.70 25.71
N THR A 181 30.63 -9.39 25.98
CA THR A 181 31.67 -10.40 26.14
C THR A 181 31.23 -11.28 27.29
N ARG A 182 30.82 -12.50 26.94
CA ARG A 182 30.39 -13.54 27.86
C ARG A 182 31.57 -13.81 28.79
N LYS A 183 31.55 -13.24 29.99
CA LYS A 183 32.53 -13.55 31.03
C LYS A 183 32.43 -15.07 31.27
N ASN A 184 33.59 -15.71 31.32
CA ASN A 184 33.79 -17.14 31.49
C ASN A 184 32.85 -17.74 32.55
N ASP A 185 31.74 -18.33 32.11
CA ASP A 185 30.98 -19.28 32.91
C ASP A 185 31.77 -20.59 32.89
N GLN A 186 32.59 -20.77 33.92
CA GLN A 186 33.15 -22.05 34.31
C GLN A 186 31.98 -23.00 34.59
N PHE A 187 31.66 -23.88 33.63
CA PHE A 187 30.77 -25.00 33.89
C PHE A 187 31.53 -26.01 34.76
N PRO A 188 31.05 -26.35 35.98
CA PRO A 188 31.64 -27.43 36.76
C PRO A 188 31.44 -28.75 36.01
N ARG A 189 32.53 -29.47 35.75
CA ARG A 189 32.48 -30.88 35.34
C ARG A 189 31.93 -31.67 36.52
N LEU A 190 30.66 -32.02 36.46
CA LEU A 190 30.08 -33.09 37.27
C LEU A 190 30.03 -34.32 36.38
N PHE A 191 30.78 -35.36 36.73
CA PHE A 191 30.40 -36.77 36.76
C PHE A 191 31.66 -37.65 36.71
N GLU A 192 32.10 -38.10 37.88
CA GLU A 192 32.72 -39.41 38.07
C GLU A 192 32.07 -40.02 39.31
N TYR A 193 31.19 -41.00 39.10
CA TYR A 193 30.85 -42.11 40.00
C TYR A 193 30.26 -43.24 39.15
#